data_AF-A0AAN5I6Q9-F1
#
_entry.id   AF-A0AAN5I6Q9-F1
#
_cell.length_a   1.000
_cell.length_b   1.000
_cell.length_c   1.000
_cell.angle_alpha   90.00
_cell.angle_beta   90.00
_cell.angle_gamma   90.00
#
_symmetry.space_group_name_H-M   'P 1'
#
loop_
_entity.id
_entity.type
_entity.pdbx_description
1 polymer ?
#
loop_
_entity_poly.entity_id
_entity_poly.type
_entity_poly.pdbx_seq_one_letter_code
_entity_poly.pdbx_strand_id
1 'polypeptide(L)'
;TNVFSMAIFLLDIYLNFYRKRPKDMSLGVSYQLDENRRVILILMPIEIVDSILTLITTLSQLLYSKFVTEASPLSRQIFLESTTFTVAYPLILAIIIEWKVGRR
;
A
#
# COMPACT_ATOMS: atom_id res chain seq x y z
N THR A 1 9.22 -0.49 -9.80
CA THR A 1 8.05 0.39 -9.96
C THR A 1 7.46 0.84 -8.62
N ASN A 2 7.44 0.01 -7.56
CA ASN A 2 6.84 0.38 -6.25
C ASN A 2 7.67 1.29 -5.32
N VAL A 3 8.99 1.44 -5.51
CA VAL A 3 9.81 2.29 -4.61
C VAL A 3 9.51 3.78 -4.82
N PHE A 4 9.23 4.17 -6.06
CA PHE A 4 8.93 5.56 -6.41
C PHE A 4 7.54 5.97 -5.94
N SER A 5 6.53 5.10 -6.07
CA SER A 5 5.18 5.35 -5.54
C SER A 5 5.20 5.48 -4.02
N MET A 6 5.94 4.59 -3.32
CA MET A 6 6.10 4.65 -1.88
C MET A 6 6.79 5.95 -1.42
N ALA A 7 7.82 6.40 -2.14
CA ALA A 7 8.53 7.64 -1.84
C ALA A 7 7.63 8.88 -2.04
N ILE A 8 6.81 8.90 -3.09
CA ILE A 8 5.80 9.95 -3.32
C ILE A 8 4.77 9.93 -2.19
N PHE A 9 4.26 8.75 -1.81
CA PHE A 9 3.28 8.62 -0.75
C PHE A 9 3.80 9.10 0.61
N LEU A 10 5.06 8.79 0.95
CA LEU A 10 5.71 9.29 2.17
C LEU A 10 5.91 10.81 2.13
N LEU A 11 6.26 11.36 0.96
CA LEU A 11 6.38 12.80 0.75
C LEU A 11 5.03 13.50 0.91
N ASP A 12 3.94 12.91 0.41
CA ASP A 12 2.58 13.42 0.58
C ASP A 12 2.15 13.42 2.06
N ILE A 13 2.45 12.34 2.80
CA ILE A 13 2.21 12.31 4.25
C ILE A 13 3.01 13.42 4.95
N TYR A 14 4.30 13.56 4.63
CA TYR A 14 5.16 14.56 5.25
C TYR A 14 4.66 15.99 4.99
N LEU A 15 4.32 16.30 3.73
CA LEU A 15 3.86 17.62 3.34
C LEU A 15 2.48 17.97 3.92
N ASN A 16 1.57 17.00 4.05
CA ASN A 16 0.18 17.27 4.50
C ASN A 16 -0.03 17.14 6.01
N PHE A 17 0.80 16.37 6.73
CA PHE A 17 0.64 16.15 8.18
C PHE A 17 1.76 16.76 9.03
N TYR A 18 3.02 16.73 8.56
CA TYR A 18 4.17 17.13 9.37
C TYR A 18 4.64 18.57 9.09
N ARG A 19 4.48 19.07 7.86
CA ARG A 19 4.85 20.44 7.53
C ARG A 19 3.90 21.43 8.20
N LYS A 20 4.45 22.35 9.02
CA LYS A 20 3.67 23.42 9.67
C LYS A 20 2.97 24.29 8.62
N ARG A 21 1.67 24.52 8.82
CA ARG A 21 0.84 25.40 7.99
C ARG A 21 1.37 26.84 8.06
N PRO A 22 1.64 27.52 6.94
CA PRO A 22 1.90 28.95 6.96
C PRO A 22 0.67 29.70 7.52
N LYS A 23 0.89 30.72 8.36
CA LYS A 23 -0.20 31.47 9.03
C LYS A 23 -1.07 32.25 8.05
N ASP A 24 -0.50 32.70 6.93
CA ASP A 24 -1.18 33.48 5.90
C ASP A 24 -1.51 32.61 4.68
N MET A 25 -2.50 31.73 4.81
CA MET A 25 -3.02 30.95 3.68
C MET A 25 -4.30 31.54 3.12
N SER A 26 -4.36 31.62 1.78
CA SER A 26 -5.62 31.86 1.07
C SER A 26 -6.63 30.75 1.39
N LEU A 27 -7.91 31.14 1.49
CA LEU A 27 -9.03 30.23 1.77
C LEU A 27 -9.06 29.02 0.82
N GLY A 28 -8.69 29.23 -0.44
CA GLY A 28 -8.60 28.16 -1.44
C GLY A 28 -7.50 27.14 -1.14
N VAL A 29 -6.36 27.60 -0.64
CA VAL A 29 -5.22 26.73 -0.29
C VAL A 29 -5.53 25.90 0.96
N SER A 30 -6.21 26.48 1.95
CA SER A 30 -6.67 25.71 3.12
C SER A 30 -7.67 24.62 2.75
N TYR A 31 -8.59 24.91 1.83
CA TYR A 31 -9.55 23.91 1.35
C TYR A 31 -8.86 22.76 0.62
N GLN A 32 -7.94 23.07 -0.29
CA GLN A 32 -7.15 22.06 -1.01
C GLN A 32 -6.35 21.16 -0.06
N LEU A 33 -5.76 21.72 1.00
CA LEU A 33 -5.02 20.93 2.00
C LEU A 33 -5.94 19.99 2.79
N ASP A 34 -7.14 20.43 3.17
CA ASP A 34 -8.08 19.59 3.91
C ASP A 34 -8.66 18.47 3.03
N GLU A 35 -8.92 18.76 1.74
CA GLU A 35 -9.31 17.77 0.72
C GLU A 35 -8.18 16.73 0.51
N ASN A 36 -6.94 17.18 0.30
CA ASN A 36 -5.77 16.30 0.13
C ASN A 36 -5.57 15.40 1.35
N ARG A 37 -5.75 15.93 2.57
CA ARG A 37 -5.65 15.15 3.80
C ARG A 37 -6.71 14.05 3.87
N ARG A 38 -7.94 14.34 3.44
CA ARG A 38 -9.03 13.36 3.34
C ARG A 38 -8.71 12.26 2.34
N VAL A 39 -8.16 12.62 1.19
CA VAL A 39 -7.74 11.67 0.14
C VAL A 39 -6.59 10.77 0.64
N ILE A 40 -5.57 11.34 1.28
CA ILE A 40 -4.44 10.57 1.85
C ILE A 40 -4.93 9.56 2.90
N LEU A 41 -5.90 9.93 3.75
CA LEU A 41 -6.47 9.01 4.73
C LEU A 41 -7.24 7.82 4.12
N ILE A 42 -7.74 7.97 2.89
CA ILE A 42 -8.38 6.88 2.14
C ILE A 42 -7.32 6.01 1.45
N LEU A 43 -6.29 6.63 0.87
CA LEU A 43 -5.20 5.94 0.18
C LEU A 43 -4.28 5.15 1.13
N MET A 44 -4.08 5.63 2.36
CA MET A 44 -3.18 4.99 3.33
C MET A 44 -3.40 3.49 3.56
N PRO A 45 -4.61 2.99 3.87
CA PRO A 45 -4.82 1.55 4.04
C PRO A 45 -4.57 0.77 2.75
N ILE A 46 -4.87 1.35 1.58
CA ILE A 46 -4.68 0.71 0.28
C ILE A 46 -3.17 0.51 0.02
N GLU A 47 -2.38 1.57 0.21
CA GLU A 47 -0.93 1.54 0.01
C GLU A 47 -0.25 0.58 1.00
N ILE A 48 -0.72 0.52 2.25
CA ILE A 48 -0.19 -0.42 3.26
C ILE A 48 -0.42 -1.87 2.83
N VAL A 49 -1.64 -2.21 2.39
CA VAL A 49 -1.95 -3.57 1.94
C VAL A 49 -1.13 -3.95 0.71
N ASP A 50 -1.02 -3.05 -0.27
CA ASP A 50 -0.23 -3.29 -1.47
C ASP A 50 1.26 -3.50 -1.14
N SER A 51 1.80 -2.67 -0.25
CA SER A 51 3.19 -2.77 0.22
C SER A 51 3.45 -4.10 0.93
N ILE A 52 2.54 -4.54 1.80
CA ILE A 52 2.67 -5.81 2.53
C ILE A 52 2.62 -7.00 1.56
N LEU A 53 1.67 -7.02 0.62
CA LEU A 53 1.55 -8.11 -0.36
C LEU A 53 2.76 -8.17 -1.28
N THR A 54 3.27 -7.02 -1.71
CA THR A 54 4.49 -6.92 -2.50
C THR A 54 5.70 -7.44 -1.71
N LEU A 55 5.82 -7.06 -0.43
CA LEU A 55 6.90 -7.54 0.44
C LEU A 55 6.84 -9.06 0.64
N ILE A 56 5.66 -9.62 0.87
CA ILE A 56 5.48 -11.08 1.01
C ILE A 56 5.90 -11.77 -0.29
N THR A 57 5.43 -11.27 -1.43
CA THR A 57 5.73 -11.88 -2.74
C THR A 57 7.23 -11.85 -3.04
N THR A 58 7.89 -10.72 -2.79
CA THR A 58 9.35 -10.58 -2.99
C THR A 58 10.15 -11.46 -2.02
N LEU A 59 9.74 -11.56 -0.76
CA LEU A 59 10.35 -12.48 0.21
C LEU A 59 10.18 -13.95 -0.22
N SER A 60 8.99 -14.35 -0.65
CA SER A 60 8.74 -15.69 -1.18
C SER A 60 9.65 -15.99 -2.36
N GLN A 61 9.81 -15.07 -3.31
CA GLN A 61 10.69 -15.22 -4.47
C GLN A 61 12.17 -15.32 -4.08
N LEU A 62 12.64 -14.50 -3.14
CA LEU A 62 14.01 -14.54 -2.64
C LEU A 62 14.32 -15.85 -1.92
N LEU A 63 13.39 -16.34 -1.09
CA LEU A 63 13.54 -17.61 -0.40
C LEU A 63 13.56 -18.77 -1.40
N TYR A 64 12.64 -18.78 -2.37
CA TYR A 64 12.59 -19.83 -3.39
C TYR A 64 13.89 -19.93 -4.20
N SER A 65 14.46 -18.79 -4.61
CA SER A 65 15.76 -18.75 -5.29
C SER A 65 16.88 -19.44 -4.52
N LYS A 66 16.80 -19.51 -3.18
CA LYS A 66 17.81 -20.15 -2.32
C LYS A 66 17.53 -21.62 -2.02
N PHE A 67 16.26 -22.05 -2.06
CA PHE A 67 15.84 -23.41 -1.72
C PHE A 67 15.58 -24.33 -2.93
N VAL A 68 15.67 -23.80 -4.17
CA VAL A 68 15.43 -24.56 -5.41
C VAL A 68 16.32 -25.79 -5.57
N THR A 69 17.52 -25.80 -4.99
CA THR A 69 18.48 -26.90 -5.11
C THR A 69 18.02 -28.21 -4.48
N GLU A 70 17.07 -28.18 -3.53
CA GLU A 70 16.48 -29.36 -2.88
C GLU A 70 14.94 -29.30 -2.80
N ALA A 71 14.30 -28.74 -3.83
CA ALA A 71 12.85 -28.50 -3.79
C ALA A 71 12.04 -29.81 -3.86
N SER A 72 11.55 -30.26 -2.70
CA SER A 72 10.49 -31.27 -2.62
C SER A 72 9.21 -30.78 -3.32
N PRO A 73 8.37 -31.66 -3.89
CA PRO A 73 7.13 -31.26 -4.56
C PRO A 73 6.23 -30.37 -3.68
N LEU A 74 6.23 -30.63 -2.37
CA LEU A 74 5.46 -29.89 -1.38
C LEU A 74 5.96 -28.45 -1.19
N SER A 75 7.28 -28.23 -1.18
CA SER A 75 7.86 -26.88 -1.10
C SER A 75 7.49 -26.01 -2.31
N ARG A 76 7.38 -26.62 -3.49
CA ARG A 76 7.01 -25.94 -4.74
C ARG A 76 5.54 -25.53 -4.75
N GLN A 77 4.66 -26.37 -4.21
CA GLN A 77 3.23 -26.08 -4.04
C GLN A 77 3.02 -24.90 -3.09
N ILE A 78 3.67 -24.93 -1.92
CA ILE A 78 3.58 -23.84 -0.92
C ILE A 78 4.08 -22.52 -1.51
N PHE A 79 5.17 -22.55 -2.29
CA PHE A 79 5.69 -21.36 -2.96
C PHE A 79 4.68 -20.77 -3.95
N LEU A 80 4.08 -21.61 -4.81
CA LEU A 80 3.05 -21.17 -5.75
C LEU A 80 1.89 -20.50 -5.01
N GLU A 81 1.35 -21.13 -3.97
CA GLU A 81 0.26 -20.54 -3.19
C GLU A 81 0.66 -19.23 -2.49
N SER A 82 1.88 -19.14 -1.98
CA SER A 82 2.41 -17.92 -1.34
C SER A 82 2.48 -16.73 -2.32
N THR A 83 2.83 -16.99 -3.58
CA THR A 83 2.89 -15.94 -4.62
C THR A 83 1.52 -15.58 -5.21
N THR A 84 0.55 -16.49 -5.12
CA THR A 84 -0.80 -16.30 -5.67
C THR A 84 -1.70 -15.48 -4.72
N PHE A 85 -1.25 -15.20 -3.49
CA PHE A 85 -1.98 -14.39 -2.51
C PHE A 85 -2.34 -12.97 -3.01
N THR A 86 -1.58 -12.46 -3.98
CA THR A 86 -1.85 -11.19 -4.67
C THR A 86 -3.19 -11.17 -5.42
N VAL A 87 -3.73 -12.34 -5.80
CA VAL A 87 -5.05 -12.45 -6.47
C VAL A 87 -6.20 -12.03 -5.55
N ALA A 88 -6.02 -12.09 -4.21
CA ALA A 88 -7.01 -11.61 -3.25
C ALA A 88 -7.03 -10.07 -3.09
N TYR A 89 -6.06 -9.35 -3.66
CA TYR A 89 -5.92 -7.90 -3.53
C TYR A 89 -7.18 -7.11 -3.94
N PRO A 90 -7.86 -7.40 -5.08
CA PRO A 90 -9.07 -6.67 -5.47
C PRO A 90 -10.21 -6.83 -4.46
N LEU A 91 -10.33 -8.01 -3.83
CA LEU A 91 -11.33 -8.28 -2.80
C LEU A 91 -11.03 -7.47 -1.53
N ILE A 92 -9.77 -7.45 -1.11
CA ILE A 92 -9.33 -6.66 0.05
C ILE A 92 -9.57 -5.16 -0.20
N LEU A 93 -9.26 -4.69 -1.41
CA LEU A 93 -9.49 -3.31 -1.82
C LEU A 93 -10.98 -2.94 -1.81
N ALA A 94 -11.84 -3.82 -2.32
CA ALA A 94 -13.30 -3.63 -2.28
C ALA A 94 -13.81 -3.50 -0.84
N ILE A 95 -13.37 -4.37 0.07
CA ILE A 95 -13.72 -4.32 1.50
C ILE A 95 -13.25 -3.01 2.15
N ILE A 96 -12.02 -2.57 1.86
CA ILE A 96 -11.47 -1.31 2.40
C ILE A 96 -12.28 -0.11 1.92
N ILE A 97 -12.64 -0.07 0.63
CA ILE A 97 -13.44 1.01 0.05
C ILE A 97 -14.84 1.02 0.66
N GLU A 98 -15.52 -0.13 0.70
CA GLU A 98 -16.86 -0.24 1.30
C GLU A 98 -16.85 0.20 2.77
N TRP A 99 -15.85 -0.22 3.54
CA TRP A 99 -15.76 0.14 4.94
C TRP A 99 -15.48 1.63 5.17
N LYS A 100 -14.66 2.26 4.34
CA LYS A 100 -14.28 3.69 4.49
C LYS A 100 -15.25 4.66 3.83
N VAL A 101 -15.90 4.27 2.75
CA VAL A 101 -16.78 5.13 1.93
C VAL A 101 -18.26 4.82 2.21
N GLY A 102 -18.63 3.56 2.38
CA GLY A 102 -20.03 3.13 2.58
C GLY A 102 -20.60 3.41 3.97
N ARG A 103 -19.76 3.75 4.97
CA ARG A 103 -20.19 4.19 6.31
C ARG A 103 -20.33 5.71 6.46
N ARG A 104 -20.42 6.47 5.36
CA ARG A 104 -20.69 7.92 5.37
C ARG A 104 -22.16 8.22 5.14
#